data_AF-M5GFH3-F1
#
_entry.id   AF-M5GFH3-F1
#
_cell.length_a   1.000
_cell.length_b   1.000
_cell.length_c   1.000
_cell.angle_alpha   90.00
_cell.angle_beta   90.00
_cell.angle_gamma   90.00
#
_symmetry.space_group_name_H-M   'P 1'
#
loop_
_entity.id
_entity.type
_entity.pdbx_description
1 polymer ?
#
loop_
_entity_poly.entity_id
_entity_poly.type
_entity_poly.pdbx_seq_one_letter_code
_entity_poly.pdbx_strand_id
1 'polypeptide(L)'
;HPLAALLQHYIATDDAAVSYLPSTLSILSPTAFLPSSHLAKWIARVNSLVTSKHRGGKWAGICLATRTAECSKDVMVDCASGWVGNVLPTLQRNEPLPTQLAAISLLHTIFTKATDMPEFLRQICTPNVPKFSLALISLCENAQSSLELRLLAMRTLTRMLASYPNAHRSLQTQLNNICLANMRGVSLTPTPAALRQASAALFAMVCVTGGKVGAADIWKKTMLGALRSAVDCVGILRRTSKPLGWCLFA
;
A
#
# COMPACT_ATOMS: atom_id res chain seq x y z
N HIS A 1 -27.60 -20.85 -6.65
CA HIS A 1 -26.24 -20.36 -6.96
C HIS A 1 -25.78 -19.42 -5.84
N PRO A 2 -24.56 -19.56 -5.30
CA PRO A 2 -24.10 -18.77 -4.14
C PRO A 2 -24.21 -17.25 -4.36
N LEU A 3 -23.82 -16.76 -5.54
CA LEU A 3 -23.93 -15.33 -5.87
C LEU A 3 -25.38 -14.80 -5.88
N ALA A 4 -26.37 -15.63 -6.20
CA ALA A 4 -27.76 -15.19 -6.26
C ALA A 4 -28.30 -14.83 -4.86
N ALA A 5 -28.04 -15.68 -3.87
CA ALA A 5 -28.43 -15.45 -2.49
C ALA A 5 -27.71 -14.23 -1.89
N LEU A 6 -26.40 -14.08 -2.18
CA LEU A 6 -25.63 -12.91 -1.77
C LEU A 6 -26.21 -11.61 -2.34
N LEU A 7 -26.50 -11.59 -3.65
CA LEU A 7 -27.05 -10.42 -4.33
C LEU A 7 -28.42 -9.99 -3.79
N GLN A 8 -29.29 -10.97 -3.48
CA GLN A 8 -30.66 -10.69 -3.04
C GLN A 8 -30.77 -10.29 -1.57
N HIS A 9 -29.96 -10.89 -0.69
CA HIS A 9 -30.16 -10.74 0.76
C HIS A 9 -29.04 -9.96 1.44
N TYR A 10 -27.81 -10.08 0.98
CA TYR A 10 -26.64 -9.62 1.73
C TYR A 10 -26.02 -8.33 1.18
N ILE A 11 -26.09 -8.09 -0.14
CA ILE A 11 -25.52 -6.90 -0.77
C ILE A 11 -26.54 -6.08 -1.57
N ALA A 12 -27.84 -6.26 -1.33
CA ALA A 12 -28.90 -5.57 -2.06
C ALA A 12 -28.84 -4.03 -1.88
N THR A 13 -28.54 -3.56 -0.68
CA THR A 13 -28.35 -2.14 -0.34
C THR A 13 -26.94 -1.90 0.17
N ASP A 14 -26.52 -0.63 0.22
CA ASP A 14 -25.18 -0.27 0.69
C ASP A 14 -25.03 -0.55 2.20
N ASP A 15 -26.09 -0.36 2.98
CA ASP A 15 -26.10 -0.65 4.42
C ASP A 15 -26.09 -2.16 4.70
N ALA A 16 -26.82 -2.95 3.90
CA ALA A 16 -26.77 -4.40 3.98
C ALA A 16 -25.35 -4.91 3.65
N ALA A 17 -24.74 -4.38 2.59
CA ALA A 17 -23.39 -4.76 2.18
C ALA A 17 -22.35 -4.49 3.28
N VAL A 18 -22.51 -3.43 4.06
CA VAL A 18 -21.68 -3.13 5.23
C VAL A 18 -21.95 -4.10 6.38
N SER A 19 -23.22 -4.27 6.73
CA SER A 19 -23.64 -5.06 7.90
C SER A 19 -23.29 -6.53 7.75
N TYR A 20 -23.42 -7.08 6.55
CA TYR A 20 -23.19 -8.49 6.25
C TYR A 20 -21.87 -8.77 5.55
N LEU A 21 -20.94 -7.81 5.55
CA LEU A 21 -19.65 -7.97 4.87
C LEU A 21 -18.90 -9.22 5.34
N PRO A 22 -18.68 -9.48 6.65
CA PRO A 22 -17.89 -10.63 7.09
C PRO A 22 -18.47 -11.95 6.62
N SER A 23 -19.79 -12.12 6.73
CA SER A 23 -20.51 -13.31 6.25
C SER A 23 -20.38 -13.47 4.73
N THR A 24 -20.56 -12.38 3.98
CA THR A 24 -20.43 -12.38 2.52
C THR A 24 -19.02 -12.82 2.10
N LEU A 25 -17.97 -12.25 2.70
CA LEU A 25 -16.58 -12.59 2.38
C LEU A 25 -16.24 -14.05 2.71
N SER A 26 -16.86 -14.63 3.76
CA SER A 26 -16.63 -16.04 4.15
C SER A 26 -17.28 -17.05 3.20
N ILE A 27 -18.35 -16.66 2.51
CA ILE A 27 -19.10 -17.53 1.58
C ILE A 27 -18.47 -17.52 0.18
N LEU A 28 -17.80 -16.42 -0.19
CA LEU A 28 -17.15 -16.30 -1.49
C LEU A 28 -16.02 -17.32 -1.64
N SER A 29 -16.10 -18.11 -2.70
CA SER A 29 -15.13 -19.13 -3.07
C SER A 29 -14.90 -19.12 -4.58
N PRO A 30 -13.79 -19.68 -5.09
CA PRO A 30 -13.50 -19.70 -6.52
C PRO A 30 -14.61 -20.33 -7.36
N THR A 31 -15.30 -21.36 -6.84
CA THR A 31 -16.41 -22.03 -7.53
C THR A 31 -17.63 -21.14 -7.72
N ALA A 32 -17.79 -20.09 -6.90
CA ALA A 32 -18.87 -19.12 -7.05
C ALA A 32 -18.71 -18.22 -8.29
N PHE A 33 -17.52 -18.14 -8.87
CA PHE A 33 -17.20 -17.28 -10.02
C PHE A 33 -17.12 -18.03 -11.36
N LEU A 34 -17.51 -19.30 -11.39
CA LEU A 34 -17.71 -20.01 -12.65
C LEU A 34 -18.77 -19.31 -13.51
N PRO A 35 -18.69 -19.43 -14.85
CA PRO A 35 -19.64 -18.78 -15.75
C PRO A 35 -21.09 -19.08 -15.36
N SER A 36 -21.83 -18.03 -15.00
CA SER A 36 -23.21 -18.13 -14.55
C SER A 36 -23.97 -16.85 -14.90
N SER A 37 -25.30 -16.95 -14.97
CA SER A 37 -26.19 -15.79 -15.20
C SER A 37 -26.15 -14.75 -14.08
N HIS A 38 -25.52 -15.06 -12.94
CA HIS A 38 -25.39 -14.18 -11.79
C HIS A 38 -24.06 -13.41 -11.75
N LEU A 39 -23.06 -13.83 -12.53
CA LEU A 39 -21.72 -13.23 -12.51
C LEU A 39 -21.73 -11.77 -12.98
N ALA A 40 -22.41 -11.48 -14.09
CA ALA A 40 -22.53 -10.11 -14.59
C ALA A 40 -23.24 -9.19 -13.58
N LYS A 41 -24.28 -9.69 -12.90
CA LYS A 41 -25.00 -8.96 -11.85
C LYS A 41 -24.12 -8.70 -10.63
N TRP A 42 -23.29 -9.68 -10.26
CA TRP A 42 -22.29 -9.53 -9.20
C TRP A 42 -21.29 -8.43 -9.52
N ILE A 43 -20.67 -8.50 -10.70
CA ILE A 43 -19.69 -7.51 -11.17
C ILE A 43 -20.31 -6.11 -11.17
N ALA A 44 -21.51 -5.95 -11.73
CA ALA A 44 -22.22 -4.68 -11.74
C ALA A 44 -22.46 -4.13 -10.32
N ARG A 45 -22.86 -4.99 -9.37
CA ARG A 45 -23.10 -4.56 -7.99
C ARG A 45 -21.81 -4.17 -7.28
N VAL A 46 -20.73 -4.93 -7.44
CA VAL A 46 -19.42 -4.59 -6.86
C VAL A 46 -18.91 -3.27 -7.43
N ASN A 47 -19.01 -3.05 -8.75
CA ASN A 47 -18.62 -1.79 -9.39
C ASN A 47 -19.43 -0.59 -8.87
N SER A 48 -20.75 -0.77 -8.70
CA SER A 48 -21.62 0.24 -8.09
C SER A 48 -21.21 0.56 -6.65
N LEU A 49 -20.86 -0.45 -5.85
CA LEU A 49 -20.41 -0.24 -4.47
C LEU A 49 -19.05 0.47 -4.41
N VAL A 50 -18.06 0.05 -5.22
CA VAL A 50 -16.72 0.69 -5.28
C VAL A 50 -16.80 2.18 -5.61
N THR A 51 -17.81 2.59 -6.37
CA THR A 51 -18.05 3.99 -6.75
C THR A 51 -19.11 4.68 -5.90
N SER A 52 -19.62 4.03 -4.85
CA SER A 52 -20.69 4.56 -4.02
C SER A 52 -20.28 5.85 -3.32
N LYS A 53 -21.25 6.78 -3.22
CA LYS A 53 -21.15 7.98 -2.38
C LYS A 53 -21.22 7.63 -0.89
N HIS A 54 -21.84 6.50 -0.55
CA HIS A 54 -21.92 6.01 0.82
C HIS A 54 -20.55 5.46 1.24
N ARG A 55 -19.96 6.04 2.29
CA ARG A 55 -18.61 5.68 2.76
C ARG A 55 -18.49 4.20 3.12
N GLY A 56 -19.49 3.68 3.84
CA GLY A 56 -19.55 2.26 4.19
C GLY A 56 -19.72 1.36 2.96
N GLY A 57 -20.62 1.75 2.04
CA GLY A 57 -20.85 1.02 0.79
C GLY A 57 -19.59 0.93 -0.07
N LYS A 58 -18.85 2.03 -0.16
CA LYS A 58 -17.54 2.08 -0.82
C LYS A 58 -16.53 1.12 -0.20
N TRP A 59 -16.36 1.18 1.12
CA TRP A 59 -15.48 0.27 1.85
C TRP A 59 -15.84 -1.20 1.60
N ALA A 60 -17.13 -1.56 1.75
CA ALA A 60 -17.62 -2.90 1.49
C ALA A 60 -17.37 -3.32 0.03
N GLY A 61 -17.61 -2.43 -0.94
CA GLY A 61 -17.33 -2.65 -2.35
C GLY A 61 -15.86 -2.97 -2.62
N ILE A 62 -14.93 -2.23 -2.01
CA ILE A 62 -13.48 -2.47 -2.15
C ILE A 62 -13.09 -3.83 -1.55
N CYS A 63 -13.63 -4.19 -0.37
CA CYS A 63 -13.39 -5.49 0.23
C CYS A 63 -13.94 -6.65 -0.63
N LEU A 64 -15.14 -6.50 -1.20
CA LEU A 64 -15.74 -7.48 -2.11
C LEU A 64 -14.96 -7.60 -3.41
N ALA A 65 -14.49 -6.48 -3.98
CA ALA A 65 -13.61 -6.49 -5.14
C ALA A 65 -12.29 -7.21 -4.84
N THR A 66 -11.73 -7.02 -3.64
CA THR A 66 -10.49 -7.71 -3.21
C THR A 66 -10.71 -9.22 -3.15
N ARG A 67 -11.78 -9.68 -2.49
CA ARG A 67 -12.10 -11.11 -2.44
C ARG A 67 -12.45 -11.69 -3.80
N THR A 68 -13.15 -10.93 -4.64
CA THR A 68 -13.43 -11.32 -6.03
C THR A 68 -12.13 -11.52 -6.80
N ALA A 69 -11.16 -10.60 -6.64
CA ALA A 69 -9.85 -10.69 -7.26
C ALA A 69 -9.02 -11.89 -6.77
N GLU A 70 -9.14 -12.23 -5.49
CA GLU A 70 -8.50 -13.42 -4.91
C GLU A 70 -9.11 -14.73 -5.42
N CYS A 71 -10.43 -14.77 -5.63
CA CYS A 71 -11.17 -15.96 -6.02
C CYS A 71 -11.14 -16.22 -7.53
N SER A 72 -11.10 -15.16 -8.36
CA SER A 72 -11.17 -15.28 -9.81
C SER A 72 -10.28 -14.25 -10.50
N LYS A 73 -9.19 -14.75 -11.08
CA LYS A 73 -8.25 -13.92 -11.85
C LYS A 73 -8.87 -13.33 -13.11
N ASP A 74 -9.75 -14.06 -13.80
CA ASP A 74 -10.37 -13.59 -15.04
C ASP A 74 -11.27 -12.36 -14.79
N VAL A 75 -12.20 -12.50 -13.84
CA VAL A 75 -13.05 -11.39 -13.37
C VAL A 75 -12.21 -10.19 -12.88
N MET A 76 -11.09 -10.44 -12.19
CA MET A 76 -10.18 -9.37 -11.78
C MET A 76 -9.64 -8.61 -12.98
N VAL A 77 -9.13 -9.32 -13.99
CA VAL A 77 -8.53 -8.71 -15.19
C VAL A 77 -9.56 -7.85 -15.92
N ASP A 78 -10.79 -8.33 -16.07
CA ASP A 78 -11.89 -7.61 -16.73
C ASP A 78 -12.27 -6.32 -15.98
N CYS A 79 -12.24 -6.34 -14.64
CA CYS A 79 -12.68 -5.22 -13.81
C CYS A 79 -11.54 -4.27 -13.38
N ALA A 80 -10.27 -4.70 -13.51
CA ALA A 80 -9.12 -4.02 -12.90
C ALA A 80 -8.97 -2.57 -13.34
N SER A 81 -9.18 -2.27 -14.63
CA SER A 81 -9.06 -0.89 -15.14
C SER A 81 -9.99 0.07 -14.40
N GLY A 82 -11.26 -0.33 -14.24
CA GLY A 82 -12.25 0.44 -13.49
C GLY A 82 -11.94 0.51 -12.00
N TRP A 83 -11.53 -0.59 -11.38
CA TRP A 83 -11.19 -0.61 -9.95
C TRP A 83 -9.96 0.25 -9.64
N VAL A 84 -8.88 0.13 -10.41
CA VAL A 84 -7.66 0.94 -10.22
C VAL A 84 -7.99 2.43 -10.40
N GLY A 85 -8.73 2.79 -11.46
CA GLY A 85 -9.10 4.18 -11.74
C GLY A 85 -9.94 4.83 -10.63
N ASN A 86 -10.85 4.06 -10.02
CA ASN A 86 -11.74 4.56 -8.96
C ASN A 86 -11.10 4.52 -7.56
N VAL A 87 -10.26 3.53 -7.29
CA VAL A 87 -9.71 3.28 -5.95
C VAL A 87 -8.41 4.04 -5.71
N LEU A 88 -7.56 4.21 -6.71
CA LEU A 88 -6.29 4.93 -6.55
C LEU A 88 -6.47 6.36 -5.99
N PRO A 89 -7.44 7.18 -6.47
CA PRO A 89 -7.69 8.51 -5.91
C PRO A 89 -8.13 8.50 -4.44
N THR A 90 -8.66 7.39 -3.91
CA THR A 90 -9.10 7.30 -2.51
C THR A 90 -7.92 7.38 -1.53
N LEU A 91 -6.70 7.03 -1.97
CA LEU A 91 -5.49 7.14 -1.16
C LEU A 91 -4.99 8.58 -1.02
N GLN A 92 -5.34 9.45 -1.96
CA GLN A 92 -4.96 10.86 -1.94
C GLN A 92 -6.01 11.75 -1.24
N ARG A 93 -7.22 11.22 -1.03
CA ARG A 93 -8.32 11.92 -0.37
C ARG A 93 -8.37 11.57 1.11
N ASN A 94 -8.98 12.46 1.90
CA ASN A 94 -9.28 12.20 3.31
C ASN A 94 -10.47 11.24 3.46
N GLU A 95 -10.23 9.97 3.13
CA GLU A 95 -11.18 8.88 3.30
C GLU A 95 -10.99 8.21 4.67
N PRO A 96 -12.03 7.53 5.21
CA PRO A 96 -11.89 6.79 6.46
C PRO A 96 -10.77 5.76 6.41
N LEU A 97 -10.09 5.57 7.54
CA LEU A 97 -8.97 4.62 7.67
C LEU A 97 -9.30 3.21 7.12
N PRO A 98 -10.45 2.58 7.44
CA PRO A 98 -10.79 1.26 6.90
C PRO A 98 -10.84 1.22 5.37
N THR A 99 -11.32 2.31 4.75
CA THR A 99 -11.39 2.45 3.28
C THR A 99 -10.00 2.51 2.67
N GLN A 100 -9.08 3.28 3.28
CA GLN A 100 -7.71 3.40 2.79
C GLN A 100 -6.94 2.08 2.93
N LEU A 101 -7.10 1.37 4.06
CA LEU A 101 -6.49 0.04 4.25
C LEU A 101 -7.01 -0.98 3.22
N ALA A 102 -8.31 -0.99 2.97
CA ALA A 102 -8.93 -1.83 1.95
C ALA A 102 -8.44 -1.47 0.53
N ALA A 103 -8.31 -0.17 0.23
CA ALA A 103 -7.82 0.33 -1.05
C ALA A 103 -6.39 -0.12 -1.35
N ILE A 104 -5.49 -0.02 -0.37
CA ILE A 104 -4.10 -0.53 -0.51
C ILE A 104 -4.12 -2.04 -0.78
N SER A 105 -4.96 -2.79 -0.06
CA SER A 105 -5.06 -4.25 -0.20
C SER A 105 -5.56 -4.67 -1.58
N LEU A 106 -6.60 -4.02 -2.10
CA LEU A 106 -7.12 -4.28 -3.45
C LEU A 106 -6.07 -3.99 -4.52
N LEU A 107 -5.47 -2.79 -4.49
CA LEU A 107 -4.48 -2.37 -5.49
C LEU A 107 -3.26 -3.28 -5.47
N HIS A 108 -2.77 -3.64 -4.27
CA HIS A 108 -1.69 -4.61 -4.12
C HIS A 108 -2.05 -5.97 -4.72
N THR A 109 -3.26 -6.47 -4.48
CA THR A 109 -3.74 -7.74 -5.02
C THR A 109 -3.77 -7.72 -6.55
N ILE A 110 -4.36 -6.67 -7.15
CA ILE A 110 -4.42 -6.49 -8.60
C ILE A 110 -3.02 -6.48 -9.22
N PHE A 111 -2.09 -5.73 -8.62
CA PHE A 111 -0.73 -5.62 -9.15
C PHE A 111 0.15 -6.84 -8.87
N THR A 112 -0.27 -7.80 -8.05
CA THR A 112 0.56 -8.99 -7.77
C THR A 112 -0.02 -10.28 -8.34
N LYS A 113 -1.32 -10.35 -8.61
CA LYS A 113 -2.01 -11.56 -9.08
C LYS A 113 -1.92 -11.82 -10.58
N ALA A 114 -1.60 -10.82 -11.40
CA ALA A 114 -1.53 -10.94 -12.86
C ALA A 114 -0.14 -10.56 -13.42
N THR A 115 0.92 -10.92 -12.69
CA THR A 115 2.32 -10.69 -13.10
C THR A 115 2.76 -11.59 -14.26
N ASP A 116 2.02 -12.64 -14.54
CA ASP A 116 2.20 -13.60 -15.63
C ASP A 116 1.46 -13.22 -16.92
N MET A 117 0.76 -12.08 -16.96
CA MET A 117 0.00 -11.60 -18.12
C MET A 117 0.63 -10.31 -18.70
N PRO A 118 1.50 -10.39 -19.72
CA PRO A 118 2.22 -9.23 -20.23
C PRO A 118 1.34 -8.09 -20.74
N GLU A 119 0.22 -8.41 -21.39
CA GLU A 119 -0.74 -7.40 -21.86
C GLU A 119 -1.38 -6.64 -20.71
N PHE A 120 -1.79 -7.34 -19.66
CA PHE A 120 -2.32 -6.73 -18.44
C PHE A 120 -1.29 -5.83 -17.77
N LEU A 121 -0.04 -6.30 -17.67
CA LEU A 121 1.06 -5.52 -17.12
C LEU A 121 1.29 -4.24 -17.91
N ARG A 122 1.27 -4.31 -19.24
CA ARG A 122 1.51 -3.16 -20.13
C ARG A 122 0.39 -2.12 -20.02
N GLN A 123 -0.87 -2.57 -20.04
CA GLN A 123 -2.03 -1.69 -20.12
C GLN A 123 -2.43 -1.12 -18.75
N ILE A 124 -2.35 -1.92 -17.69
CA ILE A 124 -2.88 -1.56 -16.37
C ILE A 124 -1.77 -1.31 -15.35
N CYS A 125 -0.85 -2.26 -15.15
CA CYS A 125 0.13 -2.14 -14.05
C CYS A 125 1.17 -1.05 -14.32
N THR A 126 1.86 -1.10 -15.45
CA THR A 126 2.99 -0.22 -15.79
C THR A 126 2.68 1.27 -15.61
N PRO A 127 1.55 1.82 -16.12
CA PRO A 127 1.25 3.25 -15.94
C PRO A 127 0.76 3.61 -14.52
N ASN A 128 0.25 2.64 -13.74
CA ASN A 128 -0.39 2.91 -12.45
C ASN A 128 0.48 2.57 -11.24
N VAL A 129 1.43 1.65 -11.35
CA VAL A 129 2.34 1.26 -10.26
C VAL A 129 3.14 2.45 -9.72
N PRO A 130 3.78 3.31 -10.54
CA PRO A 130 4.48 4.48 -10.02
C PRO A 130 3.55 5.45 -9.27
N LYS A 131 2.32 5.64 -9.77
CA LYS A 131 1.32 6.51 -9.13
C LYS A 131 0.85 5.96 -7.79
N PHE A 132 0.62 4.66 -7.72
CA PHE A 132 0.30 3.96 -6.49
C PHE A 132 1.44 4.07 -5.47
N SER A 133 2.68 3.82 -5.88
CA SER A 133 3.83 3.93 -4.98
C SER A 133 4.05 5.36 -4.50
N LEU A 134 3.84 6.38 -5.34
CA LEU A 134 3.84 7.78 -4.92
C LEU A 134 2.75 8.09 -3.89
N ALA A 135 1.54 7.56 -4.07
CA ALA A 135 0.48 7.70 -3.07
C ALA A 135 0.88 7.05 -1.72
N LEU A 136 1.47 5.85 -1.74
CA LEU A 136 1.97 5.19 -0.52
C LEU A 136 3.09 5.98 0.16
N ILE A 137 4.02 6.56 -0.62
CA ILE A 137 5.09 7.45 -0.14
C ILE A 137 4.47 8.66 0.59
N SER A 138 3.49 9.33 -0.03
CA SER A 138 2.82 10.48 0.59
C SER A 138 2.09 10.12 1.90
N LEU A 139 1.47 8.94 1.98
CA LEU A 139 0.87 8.44 3.22
C LEU A 139 1.91 8.21 4.32
N CYS A 140 3.11 7.73 3.96
CA CYS A 140 4.20 7.50 4.89
C CYS A 140 4.84 8.80 5.42
N GLU A 141 4.88 9.85 4.60
CA GLU A 141 5.38 11.18 4.94
C GLU A 141 4.38 12.00 5.77
N ASN A 142 3.08 11.81 5.53
CA ASN A 142 2.06 12.52 6.28
C ASN A 142 2.04 12.08 7.75
N ALA A 143 2.40 13.01 8.64
CA ALA A 143 2.44 12.81 10.08
C ALA A 143 1.05 12.55 10.71
N GLN A 144 -0.03 12.97 10.04
CA GLN A 144 -1.41 12.74 10.49
C GLN A 144 -1.91 11.32 10.16
N SER A 145 -1.22 10.59 9.28
CA SER A 145 -1.58 9.22 8.94
C SER A 145 -1.42 8.30 10.14
N SER A 146 -2.40 7.41 10.36
CA SER A 146 -2.33 6.43 11.44
C SER A 146 -1.10 5.51 11.29
N LEU A 147 -0.58 5.03 12.43
CA LEU A 147 0.55 4.11 12.43
C LEU A 147 0.29 2.86 11.59
N GLU A 148 -0.93 2.31 11.68
CA GLU A 148 -1.35 1.13 10.92
C GLU A 148 -1.28 1.36 9.41
N LEU A 149 -1.78 2.51 8.94
CA LEU A 149 -1.76 2.87 7.52
C LEU A 149 -0.33 3.02 6.99
N ARG A 150 0.53 3.69 7.76
CA ARG A 150 1.95 3.87 7.41
C ARG A 150 2.68 2.54 7.38
N LEU A 151 2.40 1.63 8.32
CA LEU A 151 2.98 0.28 8.33
C LEU A 151 2.54 -0.53 7.12
N LEU A 152 1.26 -0.51 6.77
CA LEU A 152 0.75 -1.20 5.59
C LEU A 152 1.36 -0.63 4.30
N ALA A 153 1.44 0.70 4.19
CA ALA A 153 2.05 1.36 3.03
C ALA A 153 3.53 0.97 2.86
N MET A 154 4.34 0.99 3.93
CA MET A 154 5.75 0.58 3.89
C MET A 154 5.95 -0.88 3.48
N ARG A 155 5.15 -1.79 4.05
CA ARG A 155 5.19 -3.22 3.72
C ARG A 155 4.78 -3.46 2.27
N THR A 156 3.74 -2.76 1.81
CA THR A 156 3.29 -2.83 0.42
C THR A 156 4.37 -2.31 -0.54
N LEU A 157 4.97 -1.14 -0.27
CA LEU A 157 6.09 -0.61 -1.05
C LEU A 157 7.22 -1.63 -1.16
N THR A 158 7.59 -2.29 -0.06
CA THR A 158 8.65 -3.32 -0.03
C THR A 158 8.36 -4.45 -1.04
N ARG A 159 7.12 -4.93 -1.10
CA ARG A 159 6.70 -5.98 -2.05
C ARG A 159 6.59 -5.46 -3.49
N MET A 160 6.13 -4.22 -3.66
CA MET A 160 6.02 -3.57 -4.98
C MET A 160 7.39 -3.34 -5.60
N LEU A 161 8.42 -3.01 -4.81
CA LEU A 161 9.80 -2.86 -5.28
C LEU A 161 10.36 -4.19 -5.83
N ALA A 162 10.08 -5.30 -5.16
CA ALA A 162 10.49 -6.62 -5.62
C ALA A 162 9.81 -7.00 -6.95
N SER A 163 8.52 -6.66 -7.10
CA SER A 163 7.72 -7.03 -8.27
C SER A 163 7.97 -6.12 -9.47
N TYR A 164 8.25 -4.84 -9.24
CA TYR A 164 8.35 -3.81 -10.28
C TYR A 164 9.59 -2.92 -10.12
N PRO A 165 10.82 -3.45 -10.07
CA PRO A 165 12.00 -2.68 -9.75
C PRO A 165 12.25 -1.50 -10.71
N ASN A 166 12.01 -1.71 -12.01
CA ASN A 166 12.20 -0.68 -13.03
C ASN A 166 11.23 0.49 -12.88
N ALA A 167 9.99 0.23 -12.45
CA ALA A 167 8.96 1.26 -12.26
C ALA A 167 9.28 2.22 -11.10
N HIS A 168 10.16 1.80 -10.18
CA HIS A 168 10.50 2.56 -8.97
C HIS A 168 11.83 3.31 -9.07
N ARG A 169 12.54 3.24 -10.20
CA ARG A 169 13.85 3.90 -10.37
C ARG A 169 13.78 5.41 -10.12
N SER A 170 12.74 6.08 -10.61
CA SER A 170 12.54 7.52 -10.40
C SER A 170 12.15 7.88 -8.96
N LEU A 171 11.68 6.90 -8.17
CA LEU A 171 11.21 7.10 -6.79
C LEU A 171 12.30 6.80 -5.75
N GLN A 172 13.48 6.35 -6.18
CA GLN A 172 14.56 5.88 -5.31
C GLN A 172 14.96 6.91 -4.23
N THR A 173 15.10 8.18 -4.60
CA THR A 173 15.46 9.24 -3.65
C THR A 173 14.41 9.43 -2.57
N GLN A 174 13.12 9.47 -2.96
CA GLN A 174 12.01 9.63 -2.02
C GLN A 174 11.93 8.42 -1.06
N LEU A 175 12.05 7.20 -1.59
CA LEU A 175 12.06 5.97 -0.78
C LEU A 175 13.18 5.98 0.27
N ASN A 176 14.40 6.35 -0.12
CA ASN A 176 15.53 6.46 0.81
C ASN A 176 15.28 7.51 1.89
N ASN A 177 14.75 8.68 1.52
CA ASN A 177 14.50 9.78 2.45
C ASN A 177 13.50 9.37 3.55
N ILE A 178 12.39 8.73 3.18
CA ILE A 178 11.39 8.28 4.16
C ILE A 178 11.98 7.20 5.07
N CYS A 179 12.75 6.25 4.53
CA CYS A 179 13.39 5.21 5.34
C CYS A 179 14.35 5.82 6.37
N LEU A 180 15.23 6.72 5.91
CA LEU A 180 16.19 7.40 6.78
C LEU A 180 15.50 8.29 7.82
N ALA A 181 14.43 9.00 7.46
CA ALA A 181 13.68 9.84 8.39
C ALA A 181 13.13 9.04 9.58
N ASN A 182 12.62 7.83 9.34
CA ASN A 182 12.11 6.96 10.40
C ASN A 182 13.23 6.27 11.21
N MET A 183 14.46 6.19 10.69
CA MET A 183 15.61 5.61 11.40
C MET A 183 16.43 6.64 12.19
N ARG A 184 16.46 7.91 11.77
CA ARG A 184 17.29 8.99 12.34
C ARG A 184 16.95 9.37 13.77
N GLY A 185 15.78 8.99 14.30
CA GLY A 185 15.42 9.19 15.71
C GLY A 185 15.40 10.65 16.20
N VAL A 186 15.32 11.63 15.30
CA VAL A 186 15.40 13.08 15.62
C VAL A 186 14.12 13.61 16.29
N SER A 187 13.02 12.85 16.23
CA SER A 187 11.76 13.26 16.84
C SER A 187 11.82 13.20 18.36
N LEU A 188 11.21 14.19 19.02
CA LEU A 188 11.03 14.24 20.49
C LEU A 188 10.34 12.98 21.02
N THR A 189 9.52 12.34 20.18
CA THR A 189 8.91 11.05 20.47
C THR A 189 9.66 9.93 19.75
N PRO A 190 10.04 8.86 20.45
CA PRO A 190 10.75 7.74 19.83
C PRO A 190 9.88 7.12 18.72
N THR A 191 10.46 6.93 17.54
CA THR A 191 9.77 6.27 16.43
C THR A 191 9.37 4.85 16.84
N PRO A 192 8.10 4.45 16.64
CA PRO A 192 7.63 3.11 17.00
C PRO A 192 8.50 2.01 16.39
N ALA A 193 8.80 0.96 17.17
CA ALA A 193 9.69 -0.11 16.74
C ALA A 193 9.24 -0.80 15.44
N ALA A 194 7.92 -1.03 15.30
CA ALA A 194 7.35 -1.61 14.09
C ALA A 194 7.61 -0.75 12.84
N LEU A 195 7.52 0.59 12.96
CA LEU A 195 7.73 1.50 11.84
C LEU A 195 9.21 1.57 11.46
N ARG A 196 10.11 1.53 12.44
CA ARG A 196 11.56 1.41 12.20
C ARG A 196 11.89 0.12 11.48
N GLN A 197 11.34 -1.01 11.91
CA GLN A 197 11.58 -2.30 11.28
C GLN A 197 11.05 -2.34 9.83
N ALA A 198 9.84 -1.81 9.59
CA ALA A 198 9.29 -1.70 8.25
C ALA A 198 10.14 -0.78 7.35
N SER A 199 10.65 0.32 7.90
CA SER A 199 11.54 1.25 7.19
C SER A 199 12.89 0.61 6.86
N ALA A 200 13.48 -0.15 7.79
CA ALA A 200 14.72 -0.88 7.55
C ALA A 200 14.56 -1.96 6.47
N ALA A 201 13.44 -2.69 6.48
CA ALA A 201 13.12 -3.67 5.44
C ALA A 201 12.92 -3.01 4.07
N LEU A 202 12.22 -1.88 4.00
CA LEU A 202 12.08 -1.13 2.76
C LEU A 202 13.44 -0.60 2.27
N PHE A 203 14.25 -0.04 3.16
CA PHE A 203 15.59 0.47 2.87
C PHE A 203 16.48 -0.62 2.24
N ALA A 204 16.43 -1.83 2.80
CA ALA A 204 17.13 -2.99 2.27
C ALA A 204 16.75 -3.29 0.82
N MET A 205 15.48 -3.08 0.45
CA MET A 205 14.95 -3.38 -0.88
C MET A 205 15.17 -2.28 -1.92
N VAL A 206 15.53 -1.05 -1.52
CA VAL A 206 15.72 0.07 -2.47
C VAL A 206 16.80 -0.24 -3.51
N CYS A 207 17.81 -1.05 -3.17
CA CYS A 207 18.88 -1.42 -4.10
C CYS A 207 18.41 -2.20 -5.33
N VAL A 208 17.30 -2.94 -5.22
CA VAL A 208 16.78 -3.76 -6.32
C VAL A 208 16.34 -2.88 -7.51
N THR A 209 16.06 -1.59 -7.28
CA THR A 209 15.75 -0.63 -8.36
C THR A 209 16.92 -0.43 -9.34
N GLY A 210 18.16 -0.72 -8.93
CA GLY A 210 19.36 -0.65 -9.77
C GLY A 210 19.50 -1.76 -10.81
N GLY A 211 18.60 -2.75 -10.79
CA GLY A 211 18.68 -3.91 -11.68
C GLY A 211 19.92 -4.77 -11.42
N LYS A 212 20.24 -5.66 -12.36
CA LYS A 212 21.30 -6.68 -12.18
C LYS A 212 22.69 -6.10 -11.97
N VAL A 213 23.01 -4.98 -12.64
CA VAL A 213 24.36 -4.41 -12.66
C VAL A 213 24.51 -3.26 -11.66
N GLY A 214 23.48 -2.42 -11.51
CA GLY A 214 23.55 -1.22 -10.66
C GLY A 214 23.12 -1.42 -9.21
N ALA A 215 22.56 -2.57 -8.84
CA ALA A 215 22.05 -2.79 -7.47
C ALA A 215 23.16 -2.69 -6.41
N ALA A 216 24.35 -3.22 -6.69
CA ALA A 216 25.48 -3.18 -5.76
C ALA A 216 25.96 -1.73 -5.52
N ASP A 217 26.06 -0.93 -6.57
CA ASP A 217 26.47 0.48 -6.47
C ASP A 217 25.44 1.31 -5.73
N ILE A 218 24.14 1.09 -6.02
CA ILE A 218 23.05 1.71 -5.28
C ILE A 218 23.12 1.31 -3.81
N TRP A 219 23.27 0.02 -3.52
CA TRP A 219 23.36 -0.47 -2.15
C TRP A 219 24.49 0.20 -1.39
N LYS A 220 25.69 0.23 -1.99
CA LYS A 220 26.87 0.89 -1.44
C LYS A 220 26.61 2.38 -1.20
N LYS A 221 26.05 3.11 -2.18
CA LYS A 221 25.73 4.54 -2.06
C LYS A 221 24.74 4.79 -0.93
N THR A 222 23.67 4.01 -0.88
CA THR A 222 22.60 4.11 0.11
C THR A 222 23.13 3.79 1.52
N MET A 223 23.94 2.75 1.68
CA MET A 223 24.57 2.38 2.95
C MET A 223 25.57 3.43 3.45
N LEU A 224 26.43 3.94 2.57
CA LEU A 224 27.34 5.04 2.93
C LEU A 224 26.56 6.29 3.37
N GLY A 225 25.42 6.58 2.72
CA GLY A 225 24.52 7.65 3.13
C GLY A 225 23.94 7.44 4.53
N ALA A 226 23.53 6.21 4.87
CA ALA A 226 23.05 5.87 6.20
C ALA A 226 24.15 5.99 7.27
N LEU A 227 25.35 5.48 6.99
CA LEU A 227 26.49 5.59 7.90
C LEU A 227 26.87 7.05 8.17
N ARG A 228 26.93 7.90 7.14
CA ARG A 228 27.15 9.34 7.31
C ARG A 228 26.08 9.97 8.20
N SER A 229 24.81 9.64 7.94
CA SER A 229 23.71 10.14 8.76
C SER A 229 23.82 9.71 10.22
N ALA A 230 24.30 8.51 10.51
CA ALA A 230 24.52 8.05 11.88
C ALA A 230 25.68 8.79 12.55
N VAL A 231 26.77 9.04 11.83
CA VAL A 231 27.90 9.85 12.30
C VAL A 231 27.47 11.27 12.62
N ASP A 232 26.61 11.88 11.80
CA ASP A 232 26.05 13.22 12.04
C ASP A 232 25.25 13.26 13.36
N CYS A 233 24.41 12.24 13.61
CA CYS A 233 23.67 12.09 14.88
C CYS A 233 24.61 11.98 16.09
N VAL A 234 25.69 11.21 16.00
CA VAL A 234 26.71 11.12 17.06
C VAL A 234 27.42 12.47 17.27
N GLY A 235 27.68 13.22 16.20
CA GLY A 235 28.23 14.56 16.27
C GLY A 235 27.34 15.53 17.07
N ILE A 236 26.01 15.45 16.88
CA ILE A 236 25.04 16.24 17.65
C ILE A 236 25.06 15.85 19.13
N LEU A 237 25.09 14.56 19.44
CA LEU A 237 25.20 14.07 20.82
C LEU A 237 26.47 14.56 21.51
N ARG A 238 27.62 14.54 20.83
CA ARG A 238 28.88 15.06 21.38
C ARG A 238 28.86 16.57 21.65
N ARG A 239 28.12 17.34 20.85
CA ARG A 239 27.98 18.79 21.05
C ARG A 239 27.05 19.12 22.22
N THR A 240 26.01 18.32 22.42
CA THR A 240 25.06 18.48 23.53
C THR A 240 25.59 17.95 24.86
N SER A 241 26.55 17.00 24.84
CA SER A 241 27.16 16.44 26.05
C SER A 241 28.35 17.24 26.60
N LYS A 242 28.65 18.45 26.10
CA LYS A 242 29.64 19.31 26.77
C LYS A 242 29.10 19.66 28.17
N PRO A 243 29.84 19.40 29.26
CA PRO A 243 29.34 19.59 30.61
C PRO A 243 29.00 21.06 30.83
N LEU A 244 27.83 21.31 31.43
CA LEU A 244 27.49 22.59 32.06
C LEU A 244 28.61 22.94 33.05
N GLY A 245 29.42 23.93 32.68
CA GLY A 245 30.16 24.83 33.57
C GLY A 245 31.04 24.20 34.66
N TRP A 246 32.34 24.15 34.37
CA TRP A 246 33.34 24.65 35.34
C TRP A 246 33.29 26.20 35.39
N CYS A 247 32.10 26.76 35.63
CA CYS A 247 31.89 28.20 35.84
C CYS A 247 31.27 28.46 37.21
N LEU A 248 31.83 27.79 38.22
CA LEU A 248 31.81 28.24 39.61
C LEU A 248 33.29 28.45 39.97
N PHE A 249 33.61 29.64 40.51
CA PHE A 249 34.94 30.13 40.89
C PHE A 249 35.77 30.81 39.80
N ALA A 250 35.48 32.10 39.57
CA ALA A 250 36.48 33.16 39.54
C ALA A 250 35.83 34.45 40.05
#